data_AF-A0A381FFM3-F1
#
_entry.id   AF-A0A381FFM3-F1
#
_cell.length_a   1.000
_cell.length_b   1.000
_cell.length_c   1.000
_cell.angle_alpha   90.00
_cell.angle_beta   90.00
_cell.angle_gamma   90.00
#
_symmetry.space_group_name_H-M   'P 1'
#
loop_
_entity.id
_entity.type
_entity.pdbx_description
1 polymer ?
#
loop_
_entity_poly.entity_id
_entity_poly.type
_entity_poly.pdbx_seq_one_letter_code
_entity_poly.pdbx_strand_id
1 'polypeptide(L)'
;MLKNFLLTLLSIFVFVSCQTKTNQYIKISDKVQKRHGKWKEEYPTEEGTLITTGRYKMGEKVGVWKTFVGDKLYQKEKIGRKKTKMFVYHRNGNIMERGQTKLDISENERHWYYFGDWKFYDENGKLKYVKKYADGKKIDSVSFNK
;
A
#
# COMPACT_ATOMS: atom_id res chain seq x y z
N MET A 1 -32.32 -42.33 14.18
CA MET A 1 -30.95 -42.17 13.62
C MET A 1 -30.86 -41.24 12.40
N LEU A 2 -31.93 -40.51 12.02
CA LEU A 2 -31.91 -39.58 10.87
C LEU A 2 -31.78 -38.08 11.25
N LYS A 3 -31.83 -37.75 12.54
CA LYS A 3 -31.79 -36.36 13.03
C LYS A 3 -30.37 -35.80 13.19
N ASN A 4 -29.38 -36.67 13.43
CA ASN A 4 -27.98 -36.29 13.59
C ASN A 4 -27.24 -36.14 12.25
N PHE A 5 -27.77 -36.70 11.16
CA PHE A 5 -27.17 -36.56 9.82
C PHE A 5 -27.54 -35.24 9.13
N LEU A 6 -28.69 -34.64 9.51
CA LEU A 6 -29.11 -33.31 9.04
C LEU A 6 -28.31 -32.17 9.71
N LEU A 7 -27.86 -32.36 10.96
CA LEU A 7 -27.04 -31.37 11.66
C LEU A 7 -25.59 -31.31 11.13
N THR A 8 -25.03 -32.43 10.67
CA THR A 8 -23.69 -32.45 10.09
C THR A 8 -23.65 -31.82 8.70
N LEU A 9 -24.72 -31.97 7.90
CA LEU A 9 -24.83 -31.38 6.56
C LEU A 9 -24.97 -29.84 6.57
N LEU A 10 -25.56 -29.27 7.64
CA LEU A 10 -25.70 -27.81 7.79
C LEU A 10 -24.39 -27.10 8.17
N SER A 11 -23.40 -27.82 8.72
CA SER A 11 -22.13 -27.22 9.16
C SER A 11 -21.12 -27.03 8.01
N ILE A 12 -21.33 -27.70 6.86
CA ILE A 12 -20.39 -27.68 5.73
C ILE A 12 -20.59 -26.45 4.83
N PHE A 13 -21.74 -25.77 4.91
CA PHE A 13 -22.05 -24.61 4.05
C PHE A 13 -21.58 -23.25 4.57
N VAL A 14 -21.03 -23.14 5.79
CA VAL A 14 -20.61 -21.85 6.36
C VAL A 14 -19.19 -21.43 5.92
N PHE A 15 -18.45 -22.29 5.24
CA PHE A 15 -17.10 -22.00 4.76
C PHE A 15 -17.00 -21.63 3.28
N VAL A 16 -18.12 -21.29 2.60
CA VAL A 16 -18.06 -20.51 1.35
C VAL A 16 -17.71 -19.07 1.70
N SER A 17 -16.48 -18.93 2.22
CA SER A 17 -15.71 -17.72 2.37
C SER A 17 -15.96 -16.83 1.16
N CYS A 18 -16.45 -15.62 1.42
CA CYS A 18 -16.62 -14.57 0.43
C CYS A 18 -15.28 -14.34 -0.28
N GLN A 19 -15.02 -15.08 -1.37
CA GLN A 19 -13.89 -14.85 -2.25
C GLN A 19 -14.17 -13.54 -2.98
N THR A 20 -13.81 -12.43 -2.34
CA THR A 20 -13.90 -11.10 -2.96
C THR A 20 -13.06 -11.13 -4.23
N LYS A 21 -13.70 -11.05 -5.39
CA LYS A 21 -13.03 -10.98 -6.70
C LYS A 21 -11.99 -9.84 -6.68
N THR A 22 -10.81 -10.11 -7.22
CA THR A 22 -9.70 -9.14 -7.33
C THR A 22 -9.81 -8.37 -8.65
N ASN A 23 -9.26 -7.16 -8.70
CA ASN A 23 -9.20 -6.31 -9.91
C ASN A 23 -10.56 -5.98 -10.51
N GLN A 24 -11.52 -5.62 -9.65
CA GLN A 24 -12.89 -5.31 -10.06
C GLN A 24 -13.13 -3.81 -10.22
N TYR A 25 -14.02 -3.47 -11.15
CA TYR A 25 -14.53 -2.13 -11.37
C TYR A 25 -15.98 -2.02 -10.89
N ILE A 26 -16.37 -0.83 -10.44
CA ILE A 26 -17.78 -0.46 -10.25
C ILE A 26 -18.15 0.60 -11.28
N LYS A 27 -19.38 0.51 -11.80
CA LYS A 27 -19.96 1.52 -12.67
C LYS A 27 -20.42 2.71 -11.82
N ILE A 28 -19.96 3.91 -12.17
CA ILE A 28 -20.39 5.17 -11.55
C ILE A 28 -21.43 5.86 -12.45
N SER A 29 -21.23 5.80 -13.77
CA SER A 29 -22.17 6.25 -14.80
C SER A 29 -21.98 5.41 -16.08
N ASP A 30 -22.74 5.68 -17.13
CA ASP A 30 -22.62 4.95 -18.41
C ASP A 30 -21.23 5.03 -19.05
N LYS A 31 -20.48 6.09 -18.76
CA LYS A 31 -19.15 6.34 -19.33
C LYS A 31 -18.01 6.18 -18.33
N VAL A 32 -18.32 6.01 -17.04
CA VAL A 32 -17.29 6.04 -15.98
C VAL A 32 -17.37 4.78 -15.14
N GLN A 33 -16.25 4.07 -15.09
CA GLN A 33 -16.01 2.97 -14.17
C GLN A 33 -14.80 3.29 -13.29
N LYS A 34 -14.84 2.84 -12.04
CA LYS A 34 -13.76 3.07 -11.08
C LYS A 34 -13.34 1.78 -10.40
N ARG A 35 -12.04 1.65 -10.14
CA ARG A 35 -11.47 0.52 -9.38
C ARG A 35 -12.11 0.43 -8.00
N HIS A 36 -12.47 -0.77 -7.57
CA HIS A 36 -13.04 -1.01 -6.25
C HIS A 36 -12.65 -2.39 -5.71
N GLY A 37 -12.51 -2.50 -4.39
CA GLY A 37 -12.22 -3.77 -3.74
C GLY A 37 -10.74 -4.11 -3.74
N LYS A 38 -10.40 -5.40 -3.71
CA LYS A 38 -9.02 -5.88 -3.69
C LYS A 38 -8.39 -5.76 -5.07
N TRP A 39 -7.13 -5.33 -5.11
CA TRP A 39 -6.37 -5.15 -6.33
C TRP A 39 -4.98 -5.75 -6.21
N LYS A 40 -4.52 -6.31 -7.34
CA LYS A 40 -3.16 -6.79 -7.60
C LYS A 40 -2.73 -6.16 -8.93
N GLU A 41 -1.66 -5.38 -8.89
CA GLU A 41 -1.07 -4.72 -10.06
C GLU A 41 0.36 -5.26 -10.21
N GLU A 42 0.78 -5.50 -11.45
CA GLU A 42 2.10 -6.08 -11.77
C GLU A 42 2.82 -5.16 -12.75
N TYR A 43 4.07 -4.83 -12.46
CA TYR A 43 4.88 -3.93 -13.26
C TYR A 43 6.27 -4.56 -13.48
N PRO A 44 6.70 -4.77 -14.74
CA PRO A 44 8.05 -5.25 -15.02
C PRO A 44 9.09 -4.17 -14.70
N THR A 45 10.23 -4.59 -14.15
CA THR A 45 11.41 -3.77 -13.87
C THR A 45 12.67 -4.54 -14.23
N GLU A 46 13.82 -3.87 -14.26
CA GLU A 46 15.12 -4.53 -14.49
C GLU A 46 15.45 -5.58 -13.42
N GLU A 47 14.97 -5.39 -12.18
CA GLU A 47 15.20 -6.30 -11.05
C GLU A 47 14.14 -7.42 -10.95
N GLY A 48 13.19 -7.49 -11.88
CA GLY A 48 12.09 -8.46 -11.90
C GLY A 48 10.70 -7.80 -11.90
N THR A 49 9.67 -8.53 -11.47
CA THR A 49 8.29 -8.01 -11.44
C THR A 49 7.95 -7.41 -10.09
N LEU A 50 7.57 -6.13 -10.07
CA LEU A 50 6.93 -5.51 -8.92
C LEU A 50 5.47 -5.93 -8.85
N ILE A 51 5.09 -6.60 -7.76
CA ILE A 51 3.70 -6.97 -7.48
C ILE A 51 3.20 -6.06 -6.37
N THR A 52 2.25 -5.17 -6.67
CA THR A 52 1.60 -4.35 -5.66
C THR A 52 0.18 -4.82 -5.37
N THR A 53 -0.18 -4.89 -4.09
CA THR A 53 -1.49 -5.34 -3.64
C THR A 53 -2.08 -4.36 -2.65
N GLY A 54 -3.38 -4.16 -2.74
CA GLY A 54 -4.09 -3.26 -1.84
C GLY A 54 -5.56 -3.20 -2.15
N ARG A 55 -6.19 -2.09 -1.77
CA ARG A 55 -7.61 -1.86 -2.00
C ARG A 55 -7.86 -0.50 -2.62
N TYR A 56 -8.79 -0.48 -3.57
CA TYR A 56 -9.40 0.76 -4.04
C TYR A 56 -10.80 0.92 -3.44
N LYS A 57 -11.19 2.17 -3.20
CA LYS A 57 -12.57 2.56 -2.92
C LYS A 57 -12.93 3.70 -3.87
N MET A 58 -13.82 3.41 -4.83
CA MET A 58 -14.26 4.38 -5.84
C MET A 58 -13.10 5.05 -6.57
N GLY A 59 -12.11 4.26 -7.00
CA GLY A 59 -10.95 4.74 -7.75
C GLY A 59 -9.78 5.23 -6.90
N GLU A 60 -9.96 5.45 -5.59
CA GLU A 60 -8.89 5.91 -4.71
C GLU A 60 -8.24 4.75 -3.94
N LYS A 61 -6.91 4.75 -3.85
CA LYS A 61 -6.17 3.79 -3.02
C LYS A 61 -6.53 4.02 -1.54
N VAL A 62 -6.87 2.97 -0.81
CA VAL A 62 -7.22 3.03 0.61
C VAL A 62 -6.56 1.93 1.41
N GLY A 63 -6.41 2.16 2.71
CA GLY A 63 -5.90 1.16 3.66
C GLY A 63 -4.40 0.92 3.50
N VAL A 64 -4.00 -0.35 3.46
CA VAL A 64 -2.60 -0.74 3.36
C VAL A 64 -2.31 -1.25 1.97
N TRP A 65 -1.30 -0.67 1.34
CA TRP A 65 -0.72 -1.14 0.09
C TRP A 65 0.65 -1.76 0.37
N LYS A 66 0.94 -2.87 -0.29
CA LYS A 66 2.21 -3.59 -0.19
C LYS A 66 2.72 -3.88 -1.59
N THR A 67 3.96 -3.52 -1.85
CA THR A 67 4.67 -3.83 -3.09
C THR A 67 5.79 -4.82 -2.79
N PHE A 68 5.90 -5.85 -3.61
CA PHE A 68 6.84 -6.95 -3.49
C PHE A 68 7.72 -7.03 -4.73
N VAL A 69 8.97 -7.46 -4.55
CA VAL A 69 9.86 -7.92 -5.62
C VAL A 69 10.16 -9.39 -5.32
N GLY A 70 9.70 -10.29 -6.19
CA GLY A 70 9.60 -11.72 -5.83
C GLY A 70 8.78 -11.91 -4.55
N ASP A 71 9.30 -12.66 -3.59
CA ASP A 71 8.64 -12.91 -2.30
C ASP A 71 8.97 -11.86 -1.21
N LYS A 72 9.79 -10.85 -1.53
CA LYS A 72 10.28 -9.87 -0.55
C LYS A 72 9.43 -8.61 -0.57
N LEU A 73 9.04 -8.15 0.62
CA LEU A 73 8.33 -6.88 0.78
C LEU A 73 9.31 -5.72 0.50
N TYR A 74 9.05 -4.97 -0.57
CA TYR A 74 9.86 -3.83 -0.99
C TYR A 74 9.32 -2.51 -0.42
N GLN A 75 8.00 -2.31 -0.47
CA GLN A 75 7.37 -1.07 -0.02
C GLN A 75 6.05 -1.35 0.68
N LYS A 76 5.74 -0.54 1.70
CA LYS A 76 4.46 -0.55 2.39
C LYS A 76 3.96 0.88 2.58
N GLU A 77 2.72 1.10 2.17
CA GLU A 77 2.03 2.37 2.34
C GLU A 77 0.83 2.16 3.26
N LYS A 78 0.66 3.05 4.24
CA LYS A 78 -0.52 3.09 5.11
C LYS A 78 -1.26 4.39 4.83
N ILE A 79 -2.30 4.31 4.01
CA ILE A 79 -3.08 5.46 3.55
C ILE A 79 -4.11 5.81 4.61
N GLY A 80 -3.87 6.93 5.30
CA GLY A 80 -4.80 7.53 6.26
C GLY A 80 -5.55 8.72 5.65
N ARG A 81 -6.51 9.27 6.41
CA ARG A 81 -7.35 10.38 5.93
C ARG A 81 -6.59 11.66 5.55
N LYS A 82 -5.53 12.00 6.29
CA LYS A 82 -4.76 13.25 6.11
C LYS A 82 -3.39 13.05 5.48
N LYS A 83 -2.87 11.82 5.50
CA LYS A 83 -1.50 11.50 5.11
C LYS A 83 -1.33 10.01 4.90
N THR A 84 -0.34 9.66 4.10
CA THR A 84 0.14 8.31 3.89
C THR A 84 1.47 8.14 4.62
N LYS A 85 1.59 7.10 5.45
CA LYS A 85 2.90 6.69 5.99
C LYS A 85 3.54 5.71 5.02
N MET A 86 4.79 5.96 4.65
CA MET A 86 5.52 5.16 3.68
C MET A 86 6.72 4.50 4.33
N PHE A 87 6.95 3.24 3.99
CA PHE A 87 8.08 2.42 4.42
C PHE A 87 8.65 1.73 3.19
N VAL A 88 9.96 1.86 2.99
CA VAL A 88 10.72 1.11 1.98
C VAL A 88 11.70 0.22 2.72
N TYR A 89 11.91 -0.99 2.22
CA TYR A 89 12.68 -2.03 2.92
C TYR A 89 13.89 -2.46 2.09
N HIS A 90 14.97 -2.75 2.80
CA HIS A 90 16.12 -3.46 2.25
C HIS A 90 15.76 -4.91 1.92
N ARG A 91 16.60 -5.59 1.12
CA ARG A 91 16.40 -7.00 0.76
C ARG A 91 16.44 -7.96 1.96
N ASN A 92 16.97 -7.53 3.10
CA ASN A 92 16.98 -8.28 4.35
C ASN A 92 15.72 -8.05 5.23
N GLY A 93 14.80 -7.18 4.78
CA GLY A 93 13.57 -6.86 5.50
C GLY A 93 13.68 -5.70 6.50
N ASN A 94 14.88 -5.16 6.74
CA ASN A 94 15.04 -3.96 7.55
C ASN A 94 14.53 -2.73 6.81
N ILE A 95 14.08 -1.72 7.56
CA ILE A 95 13.59 -0.47 6.97
C ILE A 95 14.78 0.25 6.32
N MET A 96 14.71 0.50 5.02
CA MET A 96 15.63 1.37 4.29
C MET A 96 15.22 2.83 4.47
N GLU A 97 13.93 3.11 4.33
CA GLU A 97 13.40 4.46 4.39
C GLU A 97 12.04 4.48 5.09
N ARG A 98 11.78 5.52 5.87
CA ARG A 98 10.43 5.80 6.35
C ARG A 98 10.14 7.29 6.37
N GLY A 99 8.93 7.63 5.97
CA GLY A 99 8.46 9.00 5.94
C GLY A 99 6.95 9.07 5.72
N GLN A 100 6.51 10.19 5.18
CA GLN A 100 5.10 10.45 4.97
C GLN A 100 4.87 11.39 3.78
N THR A 101 3.71 11.22 3.17
CA THR A 101 3.24 12.00 2.02
C THR A 101 1.80 12.46 2.23
N LYS A 102 1.41 13.50 1.50
CA LYS A 102 0.03 13.98 1.42
C LYS A 102 -0.45 13.88 -0.01
N LEU A 103 -1.77 13.79 -0.15
CA LEU A 103 -2.47 13.94 -1.40
C LEU A 103 -3.47 15.07 -1.19
N ASP A 104 -3.17 16.23 -1.76
CA ASP A 104 -4.08 17.37 -1.75
C ASP A 104 -4.87 17.35 -3.07
N ILE A 105 -6.20 17.39 -2.95
CA ILE A 105 -7.12 17.40 -4.08
C ILE A 105 -7.91 18.69 -3.97
N SER A 106 -7.68 19.60 -4.91
CA SER A 106 -8.48 20.81 -5.13
C SER A 106 -9.30 20.66 -6.40
N GLU A 107 -10.12 21.67 -6.73
CA GLU A 107 -10.91 21.69 -7.97
C GLU A 107 -10.03 21.61 -9.22
N ASN A 108 -8.83 22.19 -9.17
CA ASN A 108 -7.95 22.36 -10.34
C ASN A 108 -6.72 21.44 -10.32
N GLU A 109 -6.36 20.89 -9.14
CA GLU A 109 -5.09 20.18 -8.98
C GLU A 109 -5.24 18.97 -8.05
N ARG A 110 -4.57 17.89 -8.43
CA ARG A 110 -4.29 16.75 -7.56
C ARG A 110 -2.78 16.69 -7.35
N HIS A 111 -2.32 17.06 -6.17
CA HIS A 111 -0.90 17.15 -5.83
C HIS A 111 -0.54 16.13 -4.75
N TRP A 112 0.29 15.17 -5.11
CA TRP A 112 0.90 14.25 -4.16
C TRP A 112 2.33 14.69 -3.85
N TYR A 113 2.68 14.79 -2.56
CA TYR A 113 4.01 15.30 -2.18
C TYR A 113 4.54 14.75 -0.86
N TYR A 114 5.88 14.73 -0.78
CA TYR A 114 6.63 14.42 0.43
C TYR A 114 6.56 15.55 1.46
N PHE A 115 6.43 15.23 2.75
CA PHE A 115 6.50 16.23 3.82
C PHE A 115 7.05 15.66 5.13
N GLY A 116 7.58 16.54 5.98
CA GLY A 116 8.21 16.20 7.25
C GLY A 116 9.50 15.42 7.10
N ASP A 117 9.89 14.72 8.17
CA ASP A 117 11.14 13.99 8.23
C ASP A 117 11.06 12.65 7.49
N TRP A 118 12.01 12.46 6.58
CA TRP A 118 12.31 11.23 5.90
C TRP A 118 13.60 10.66 6.45
N LYS A 119 13.49 9.50 7.10
CA LYS A 119 14.60 8.85 7.81
C LYS A 119 15.13 7.69 6.96
N PHE A 120 16.44 7.64 6.76
CA PHE A 120 17.13 6.66 5.93
C PHE A 120 18.09 5.84 6.77
N TYR A 121 18.08 4.53 6.61
CA TYR A 121 18.84 3.59 7.42
C TYR A 121 19.69 2.68 6.54
N ASP A 122 20.81 2.19 7.08
CA ASP A 122 21.59 1.12 6.45
C ASP A 122 20.91 -0.25 6.61
N GLU A 123 21.51 -1.28 6.01
CA GLU A 123 21.01 -2.65 6.09
C GLU A 123 20.98 -3.20 7.52
N ASN A 124 21.79 -2.66 8.44
CA ASN A 124 21.80 -3.06 9.86
C ASN A 124 20.74 -2.30 10.69
N GLY A 125 19.98 -1.40 10.07
CA GLY A 125 18.97 -0.58 10.74
C GLY A 125 19.52 0.66 11.44
N LYS A 126 20.79 1.02 11.21
CA LYS A 126 21.39 2.24 11.75
C LYS A 126 20.93 3.45 10.93
N LEU A 127 20.47 4.51 11.61
CA LEU A 127 20.07 5.76 10.95
C LEU A 127 21.29 6.43 10.32
N LYS A 128 21.27 6.62 8.99
CA LYS A 128 22.34 7.28 8.23
C LYS A 128 22.10 8.78 8.12
N TYR A 129 20.89 9.18 7.73
CA TYR A 129 20.54 10.59 7.55
C TYR A 129 19.03 10.81 7.62
N VAL A 130 18.65 12.06 7.84
CA VAL A 130 17.26 12.53 7.80
C VAL A 130 17.17 13.65 6.78
N LYS A 131 16.27 13.53 5.80
CA LYS A 131 15.89 14.64 4.90
C LYS A 131 14.60 15.26 5.42
N LYS A 132 14.51 16.59 5.43
CA LYS A 132 13.27 17.30 5.78
C LYS A 132 12.62 17.82 4.51
N TYR A 133 11.32 17.61 4.40
CA TYR A 133 10.52 18.08 3.28
C TYR A 133 9.41 19.03 3.75
N ALA A 134 9.21 20.11 3.00
CA ALA A 134 8.03 20.96 3.10
C ALA A 134 7.42 21.08 1.70
N ASP A 135 6.13 20.75 1.59
CA ASP A 135 5.34 20.85 0.35
C ASP A 135 6.04 20.24 -0.87
N GLY A 136 6.60 19.04 -0.69
CA GLY A 136 7.30 18.28 -1.73
C GLY A 136 8.76 18.67 -1.95
N LYS A 137 9.21 19.81 -1.43
CA LYS A 137 10.57 20.31 -1.59
C LYS A 137 11.46 19.88 -0.43
N LYS A 138 12.65 19.37 -0.73
CA LYS A 138 13.68 19.12 0.27
C LYS A 138 14.21 20.47 0.77
N ILE A 139 14.08 20.72 2.07
CA ILE A 139 14.50 21.98 2.70
C ILE A 139 15.76 21.84 3.54
N ASP A 140 16.07 20.63 4.01
CA ASP A 140 17.19 20.37 4.90
C ASP A 140 17.59 18.88 4.85
N SER A 141 18.80 18.57 5.27
CA SER A 141 19.26 17.20 5.50
C SER A 141 20.32 17.14 6.58
N VAL A 142 20.13 16.24 7.55
CA VAL A 142 21.08 15.97 8.63
C VAL A 142 21.68 14.58 8.43
N SER A 143 23.00 14.49 8.36
CA SER A 143 23.75 13.23 8.28
C SER A 143 24.29 12.83 9.66
N PHE A 144 24.25 11.53 9.97
CA PHE A 144 24.72 10.95 11.23
C PHE A 144 25.95 10.04 11.04
N ASN A 145 26.48 9.98 9.81
CA ASN A 145 27.75 9.32 9.56
C ASN A 145 28.90 10.22 10.07
N LYS A 146 29.59 9.76 11.10
CA LYS A 146 31.00 10.07 11.35
C LYS A 146 31.85 9.08 10.56
#